data_AF-A0A3B9P4Z5-F1
#
_entry.id   AF-A0A3B9P4Z5-F1
#
_cell.length_a   1.000
_cell.length_b   1.000
_cell.length_c   1.000
_cell.angle_alpha   90.00
_cell.angle_beta   90.00
_cell.angle_gamma   90.00
#
_symmetry.space_group_name_H-M   'P 1'
#
loop_
_entity.id
_entity.type
_entity.pdbx_description
1 polymer ?
#
loop_
_entity_poly.entity_id
_entity_poly.type
_entity_poly.pdbx_seq_one_letter_code
_entity_poly.pdbx_strand_id
1 'polypeptide(L)'
;PRMLTDIFEYPFIPTYTIGQVDGVDTDGLPDSLNVYCKVEGIVMGVDMQGSATAVSFTVHDGVDGMGTYSSAPAAASYSVTEGDEVRIIGKIGHFNGLLQMVLDSVVVLSTGNTLQSPTVVTSLGENTESELIKFENATMVDPTQWGSGSSGYTIDITNGTDTVIMRIDADVDLYGTTAPTGAFDVVGIGGQYDFSSPHTSGYQILPRYIADITPAAAVYVPEIVVSEIMAGSNSTAYNADWFEIYNYGDTVVNINGFSWDDESDISGSSVFPSVTISPGEAIVVLDDVSTNKDAFLAEWKLYPGSVTIVANDELTGSFPSLSQNGDGVYLYDATGAALTNSLYSGATAGYSVEFDTTGAFTGDAVDGTNGAYTSLEGDVGSPGNLTPNSNVPEQSIVRNIYPNPTTGVFAVELGVELEYTIQIVNMVGEIIAVEQGVGNTINMDLKASPGTYLVKVMTDGSTQTLRVVLQ
;
A
#
# COMPACT_ATOMS: atom_id res chain seq x y z
N PRO A 1 13.97 81.24 -21.61
CA PRO A 1 13.24 79.96 -21.52
C PRO A 1 13.97 78.88 -22.34
N ARG A 2 14.75 78.02 -21.68
CA ARG A 2 15.31 76.81 -22.32
C ARG A 2 14.27 75.70 -22.12
N MET A 3 13.79 75.14 -23.23
CA MET A 3 12.85 74.02 -23.23
C MET A 3 13.55 72.78 -22.64
N LEU A 4 12.90 72.15 -21.67
CA LEU A 4 13.20 70.79 -21.21
C LEU A 4 12.36 69.84 -22.08
N THR A 5 13.01 69.05 -22.92
CA THR A 5 12.38 67.89 -23.59
C THR A 5 13.33 66.71 -23.46
N ASP A 6 13.52 66.25 -22.23
CA ASP A 6 13.93 64.87 -22.00
C ASP A 6 12.62 64.07 -21.85
N ILE A 7 12.15 63.53 -22.98
CA ILE A 7 11.18 62.45 -22.96
C ILE A 7 11.98 61.22 -22.52
N PHE A 8 11.78 60.79 -21.27
CA PHE A 8 12.20 59.46 -20.84
C PHE A 8 11.36 58.43 -21.61
N GLU A 9 11.88 57.90 -22.72
CA GLU A 9 11.37 56.63 -23.26
C GLU A 9 11.71 55.54 -22.24
N TYR A 10 10.71 55.06 -21.52
CA TYR A 10 10.87 53.84 -20.73
C TYR A 10 11.12 52.69 -21.70
N PRO A 11 12.20 51.91 -21.54
CA PRO A 11 12.45 50.76 -22.38
C PRO A 11 11.24 49.81 -22.29
N PHE A 12 10.64 49.52 -23.43
CA PHE A 12 9.55 48.55 -23.53
C PHE A 12 10.12 47.16 -23.24
N ILE A 13 9.65 46.53 -22.17
CA ILE A 13 9.95 45.13 -21.86
C ILE A 13 8.82 44.28 -22.46
N PRO A 14 9.10 43.29 -23.32
CA PRO A 14 8.08 42.41 -23.85
C PRO A 14 7.51 41.50 -22.75
N THR A 15 6.25 41.09 -22.88
CA THR A 15 5.63 40.04 -22.07
C THR A 15 5.49 38.78 -22.92
N TYR A 16 5.87 37.64 -22.39
CA TYR A 16 5.73 36.32 -23.01
C TYR A 16 4.97 35.37 -22.07
N THR A 17 4.35 34.32 -22.64
CA THR A 17 3.98 33.12 -21.86
C THR A 17 5.24 32.32 -21.56
N ILE A 18 5.19 31.39 -20.60
CA ILE A 18 6.35 30.54 -20.27
C ILE A 18 6.74 29.68 -21.48
N GLY A 19 5.75 29.01 -22.11
CA GLY A 19 5.91 28.23 -23.35
C GLY A 19 6.49 28.96 -24.58
N GLN A 20 6.70 30.28 -24.50
CA GLN A 20 7.34 31.07 -25.57
C GLN A 20 8.84 31.28 -25.34
N VAL A 21 9.35 30.98 -24.15
CA VAL A 21 10.71 31.28 -23.70
C VAL A 21 11.38 30.13 -22.91
N ASP A 22 10.71 28.98 -22.82
CA ASP A 22 11.17 27.77 -22.13
C ASP A 22 11.74 26.70 -23.08
N GLY A 23 11.80 26.98 -24.38
CA GLY A 23 12.41 26.07 -25.36
C GLY A 23 13.90 25.85 -25.10
N VAL A 24 14.37 24.62 -25.31
CA VAL A 24 15.79 24.25 -25.19
C VAL A 24 16.41 23.82 -26.53
N ASP A 25 17.71 24.05 -26.67
CA ASP A 25 18.51 23.58 -27.78
C ASP A 25 18.99 22.12 -27.61
N THR A 26 19.81 21.63 -28.54
CA THR A 26 20.31 20.25 -28.50
C THR A 26 21.26 19.96 -27.34
N ASP A 27 21.80 20.99 -26.69
CA ASP A 27 22.68 20.88 -25.54
C ASP A 27 21.91 21.00 -24.21
N GLY A 28 20.58 21.10 -24.27
CA GLY A 28 19.71 21.28 -23.09
C GLY A 28 19.80 22.69 -22.50
N LEU A 29 20.17 23.69 -23.31
CA LEU A 29 20.24 25.09 -22.87
C LEU A 29 19.05 25.89 -23.42
N PRO A 30 18.57 26.92 -22.70
CA PRO A 30 17.46 27.74 -23.19
C PRO A 30 17.78 28.36 -24.56
N ASP A 31 16.92 28.17 -25.55
CA ASP A 31 17.03 28.83 -26.85
C ASP A 31 16.85 30.36 -26.75
N SER A 32 16.18 30.78 -25.68
CA SER A 32 15.87 32.15 -25.31
C SER A 32 16.88 32.73 -24.32
N LEU A 33 18.07 32.14 -24.20
CA LEU A 33 19.12 32.59 -23.27
C LEU A 33 19.43 34.08 -23.42
N ASN A 34 19.48 34.80 -22.29
CA ASN A 34 19.66 36.25 -22.17
C ASN A 34 18.51 37.14 -22.68
N VAL A 35 17.38 36.57 -23.13
CA VAL A 35 16.19 37.37 -23.43
C VAL A 35 15.70 38.05 -22.16
N TYR A 36 15.59 39.38 -22.21
CA TYR A 36 15.07 40.19 -21.11
C TYR A 36 13.57 40.44 -21.32
N CYS A 37 12.73 39.89 -20.44
CA CYS A 37 11.29 39.86 -20.63
C CYS A 37 10.52 39.92 -19.32
N LYS A 38 9.19 39.91 -19.44
CA LYS A 38 8.25 39.71 -18.35
C LYS A 38 7.47 38.43 -18.58
N VAL A 39 7.19 37.72 -17.50
CA VAL A 39 6.30 36.57 -17.45
C VAL A 39 5.32 36.78 -16.30
N GLU A 40 4.10 36.26 -16.45
CA GLU A 40 3.09 36.21 -15.40
C GLU A 40 2.80 34.75 -15.08
N GLY A 41 2.74 34.39 -13.80
CA GLY A 41 2.48 33.03 -13.38
C GLY A 41 2.19 32.92 -11.89
N ILE A 42 1.62 31.79 -11.50
CA ILE A 42 1.27 31.47 -10.12
C ILE A 42 2.48 30.82 -9.45
N VAL A 43 2.87 31.33 -8.29
CA VAL A 43 3.95 30.80 -7.46
C VAL A 43 3.59 29.40 -6.94
N MET A 44 4.49 28.45 -7.14
CA MET A 44 4.43 27.09 -6.60
C MET A 44 5.53 26.90 -5.56
N GLY A 45 5.18 26.30 -4.42
CA GLY A 45 6.11 25.97 -3.35
C GLY A 45 6.58 27.17 -2.53
N VAL A 46 7.76 27.03 -1.94
CA VAL A 46 8.36 27.96 -0.98
C VAL A 46 9.65 28.58 -1.56
N ASP A 47 10.24 29.52 -0.82
CA ASP A 47 11.57 30.04 -1.16
C ASP A 47 12.65 28.97 -0.88
N MET A 48 13.35 28.56 -1.93
CA MET A 48 14.37 27.50 -1.92
C MET A 48 15.80 28.04 -1.68
N GLN A 49 15.94 29.29 -1.22
CA GLN A 49 17.24 29.88 -0.89
C GLN A 49 17.48 30.09 0.61
N GLY A 50 16.42 30.14 1.42
CA GLY A 50 16.51 30.37 2.87
C GLY A 50 17.29 31.64 3.27
N SER A 51 17.38 32.63 2.37
CA SER A 51 18.34 33.75 2.47
C SER A 51 17.64 35.10 2.43
N ALA A 52 18.07 36.03 3.29
CA ALA A 52 17.57 37.41 3.26
C ALA A 52 18.09 38.24 2.05
N THR A 53 18.97 37.66 1.23
CA THR A 53 19.64 38.36 0.11
C THR A 53 19.49 37.67 -1.23
N ALA A 54 18.84 36.52 -1.26
CA ALA A 54 18.55 35.78 -2.48
C ALA A 54 17.21 35.07 -2.34
N VAL A 55 16.51 34.90 -3.46
CA VAL A 55 15.21 34.23 -3.52
C VAL A 55 15.20 33.26 -4.71
N SER A 56 14.58 32.10 -4.53
CA SER A 56 14.31 31.15 -5.61
C SER A 56 12.97 30.47 -5.39
N PHE A 57 12.15 30.45 -6.42
CA PHE A 57 10.82 29.82 -6.43
C PHE A 57 10.41 29.51 -7.86
N THR A 58 9.37 28.71 -8.04
CA THR A 58 8.84 28.38 -9.36
C THR A 58 7.54 29.13 -9.62
N VAL A 59 7.33 29.58 -10.86
CA VAL A 59 6.04 30.11 -11.33
C VAL A 59 5.46 29.22 -12.41
N HIS A 60 4.14 29.17 -12.52
CA HIS A 60 3.43 28.41 -13.55
C HIS A 60 2.32 29.25 -14.18
N ASP A 61 2.29 29.38 -15.50
CA ASP A 61 1.32 30.27 -16.19
C ASP A 61 -0.02 29.59 -16.51
N GLY A 62 -0.09 28.29 -16.24
CA GLY A 62 -1.25 27.44 -16.45
C GLY A 62 -1.07 26.45 -17.60
N VAL A 63 0.03 26.57 -18.34
CA VAL A 63 0.46 25.62 -19.35
C VAL A 63 1.83 25.07 -19.00
N ASP A 64 2.80 25.94 -18.69
CA ASP A 64 4.18 25.57 -18.44
C ASP A 64 4.73 26.25 -17.17
N GLY A 65 5.71 25.61 -16.53
CA GLY A 65 6.43 26.09 -15.36
C GLY A 65 7.80 26.72 -15.67
N MET A 66 8.27 27.61 -14.79
CA MET A 66 9.60 28.22 -14.89
C MET A 66 10.20 28.45 -13.51
N GLY A 67 11.43 27.94 -13.30
CA GLY A 67 12.24 28.26 -12.14
C GLY A 67 12.67 29.73 -12.11
N THR A 68 12.94 30.26 -10.93
CA THR A 68 13.44 31.63 -10.78
C THR A 68 14.59 31.69 -9.79
N TYR A 69 15.48 32.64 -10.00
CA TYR A 69 16.54 32.95 -9.04
C TYR A 69 16.84 34.45 -9.06
N SER A 70 17.12 35.03 -7.90
CA SER A 70 17.71 36.37 -7.86
C SER A 70 18.47 36.63 -6.58
N SER A 71 19.53 37.42 -6.67
CA SER A 71 20.18 38.11 -5.54
C SER A 71 20.08 39.63 -5.66
N ALA A 72 19.21 40.15 -6.55
CA ALA A 72 18.96 41.57 -6.70
C ALA A 72 18.05 42.04 -5.56
N PRO A 73 18.38 43.14 -4.82
CA PRO A 73 17.61 43.54 -3.64
C PRO A 73 16.11 43.76 -3.88
N ALA A 74 15.72 44.19 -5.09
CA ALA A 74 14.32 44.41 -5.43
C ALA A 74 13.54 43.09 -5.50
N ALA A 75 14.07 42.08 -6.22
CA ALA A 75 13.44 40.76 -6.30
C ALA A 75 13.59 39.96 -4.99
N ALA A 76 14.77 39.97 -4.36
CA ALA A 76 15.03 39.25 -3.12
C ALA A 76 14.22 39.75 -1.91
N SER A 77 13.55 40.90 -2.02
CA SER A 77 12.64 41.42 -1.00
C SER A 77 11.22 40.83 -1.07
N TYR A 78 10.90 40.10 -2.13
CA TYR A 78 9.61 39.42 -2.27
C TYR A 78 9.53 38.25 -1.27
N SER A 79 8.47 38.23 -0.47
CA SER A 79 8.16 37.11 0.43
C SER A 79 7.37 36.07 -0.35
N VAL A 80 8.05 35.03 -0.81
CA VAL A 80 7.44 33.93 -1.58
C VAL A 80 6.23 33.38 -0.85
N THR A 81 5.08 33.43 -1.51
CA THR A 81 3.81 32.92 -0.98
C THR A 81 3.16 32.09 -2.08
N GLU A 82 3.00 30.79 -1.82
CA GLU A 82 2.35 29.88 -2.75
C GLU A 82 0.93 30.36 -3.10
N GLY A 83 0.58 30.29 -4.39
CA GLY A 83 -0.71 30.79 -4.90
C GLY A 83 -0.74 32.29 -5.18
N ASP A 84 0.34 33.05 -4.93
CA ASP A 84 0.47 34.40 -5.48
C ASP A 84 0.60 34.33 -7.01
N GLU A 85 -0.18 35.13 -7.72
CA GLU A 85 0.09 35.40 -9.13
C GLU A 85 1.03 36.59 -9.21
N VAL A 86 2.20 36.39 -9.83
CA VAL A 86 3.25 37.40 -9.91
C VAL A 86 3.58 37.74 -11.35
N ARG A 87 3.89 39.01 -11.60
CA ARG A 87 4.65 39.44 -12.77
C ARG A 87 6.11 39.50 -12.40
N ILE A 88 6.90 38.61 -12.99
CA ILE A 88 8.35 38.60 -12.86
C ILE A 88 9.00 39.29 -14.05
N ILE A 89 10.10 39.99 -13.80
CA ILE A 89 10.91 40.65 -14.83
C ILE A 89 12.35 40.23 -14.64
N GLY A 90 13.01 39.79 -15.70
CA GLY A 90 14.36 39.28 -15.62
C GLY A 90 14.92 38.80 -16.95
N LYS A 91 16.08 38.16 -16.89
CA LYS A 91 16.71 37.51 -18.05
C LYS A 91 16.50 36.00 -17.97
N ILE A 92 16.15 35.38 -19.09
CA ILE A 92 16.19 33.93 -19.21
C ILE A 92 17.64 33.44 -19.09
N GLY A 93 17.83 32.42 -18.27
CA GLY A 93 19.10 31.82 -17.90
C GLY A 93 18.92 30.35 -17.58
N HIS A 94 19.97 29.73 -17.06
CA HIS A 94 19.91 28.37 -16.54
C HIS A 94 20.83 28.21 -15.34
N PHE A 95 20.67 27.14 -14.57
CA PHE A 95 21.60 26.75 -13.51
C PHE A 95 21.76 25.23 -13.50
N ASN A 96 22.93 24.75 -13.93
CA ASN A 96 23.20 23.31 -14.07
C ASN A 96 22.10 22.59 -14.85
N GLY A 97 21.77 23.13 -16.02
CA GLY A 97 20.70 22.63 -16.88
C GLY A 97 19.35 23.28 -16.63
N LEU A 98 18.92 23.43 -15.37
CA LEU A 98 17.60 23.98 -15.02
C LEU A 98 17.35 25.34 -15.67
N LEU A 99 16.34 25.43 -16.55
CA LEU A 99 15.89 26.69 -17.13
C LEU A 99 15.27 27.56 -16.04
N GLN A 100 15.74 28.80 -15.94
CA GLN A 100 15.23 29.74 -14.95
C GLN A 100 15.29 31.19 -15.42
N MET A 101 14.44 32.05 -14.86
CA MET A 101 14.59 33.49 -15.01
C MET A 101 15.44 34.06 -13.86
N VAL A 102 16.52 34.77 -14.22
CA VAL A 102 17.28 35.58 -13.28
C VAL A 102 16.54 36.91 -13.07
N LEU A 103 15.88 37.07 -11.92
CA LEU A 103 14.93 38.16 -11.70
C LEU A 103 15.62 39.48 -11.36
N ASP A 104 15.12 40.57 -11.93
CA ASP A 104 15.40 41.94 -11.52
C ASP A 104 14.32 42.45 -10.54
N SER A 105 13.05 42.10 -10.76
CA SER A 105 11.93 42.53 -9.91
C SER A 105 10.73 41.59 -9.97
N VAL A 106 9.95 41.59 -8.89
CA VAL A 106 8.69 40.84 -8.75
C VAL A 106 7.57 41.79 -8.38
N VAL A 107 6.40 41.65 -8.99
CA VAL A 107 5.18 42.37 -8.61
C VAL A 107 4.04 41.37 -8.42
N VAL A 108 3.46 41.34 -7.23
CA VAL A 108 2.25 40.54 -6.96
C VAL A 108 1.04 41.18 -7.64
N LEU A 109 0.31 40.39 -8.42
CA LEU A 109 -0.91 40.79 -9.14
C LEU A 109 -2.17 40.35 -8.39
N SER A 110 -2.17 39.13 -7.86
CA SER A 110 -3.25 38.54 -7.06
C SER A 110 -2.69 37.50 -6.09
N THR A 111 -3.48 37.08 -5.09
CA THR A 111 -3.05 36.17 -4.01
C THR A 111 -4.07 35.07 -3.76
N GLY A 112 -3.62 33.89 -3.34
CA GLY A 112 -4.50 32.77 -2.98
C GLY A 112 -5.17 32.09 -4.16
N ASN A 113 -4.50 32.07 -5.31
CA ASN A 113 -4.93 31.35 -6.50
C ASN A 113 -4.74 29.85 -6.32
N THR A 114 -5.57 29.07 -7.03
CA THR A 114 -5.44 27.61 -7.05
C THR A 114 -4.23 27.20 -7.87
N LEU A 115 -3.47 26.24 -7.35
CA LEU A 115 -2.37 25.62 -8.08
C LEU A 115 -2.90 24.64 -9.14
N GLN A 116 -2.03 24.29 -10.09
CA GLN A 116 -2.26 23.19 -11.00
C GLN A 116 -2.42 21.88 -10.22
N SER A 117 -3.20 20.95 -10.77
CA SER A 117 -3.21 19.58 -10.26
C SER A 117 -1.90 18.88 -10.65
N PRO A 118 -1.26 18.11 -9.77
CA PRO A 118 -0.03 17.42 -10.09
C PRO A 118 -0.24 16.35 -11.16
N THR A 119 0.68 16.26 -12.11
CA THR A 119 0.67 15.22 -13.16
C THR A 119 1.37 13.96 -12.64
N VAL A 120 0.71 12.80 -12.72
CA VAL A 120 1.33 11.52 -12.36
C VAL A 120 2.40 11.15 -13.39
N VAL A 121 3.60 10.83 -12.92
CA VAL A 121 4.75 10.48 -13.77
C VAL A 121 5.38 9.15 -13.34
N THR A 122 5.99 8.48 -14.30
CA THR A 122 6.83 7.28 -14.07
C THR A 122 8.30 7.51 -14.44
N SER A 123 8.62 8.64 -15.07
CA SER A 123 9.99 9.05 -15.38
C SER A 123 10.11 10.57 -15.34
N LEU A 124 11.33 11.06 -15.15
CA LEU A 124 11.65 12.49 -15.17
C LEU A 124 12.46 12.81 -16.41
N GLY A 125 12.20 14.00 -16.97
CA GLY A 125 12.82 14.49 -18.19
C GLY A 125 12.53 15.98 -18.40
N GLU A 126 12.95 16.50 -19.55
CA GLU A 126 12.76 17.91 -19.92
C GLU A 126 11.30 18.36 -19.79
N ASN A 127 10.37 17.51 -20.21
CA ASN A 127 8.93 17.78 -20.15
C ASN A 127 8.34 17.75 -18.72
N THR A 128 9.15 17.50 -17.70
CA THR A 128 8.75 17.56 -16.29
C THR A 128 9.45 18.70 -15.54
N GLU A 129 10.39 19.39 -16.18
CA GLU A 129 11.11 20.50 -15.56
C GLU A 129 10.15 21.64 -15.20
N SER A 130 10.25 22.15 -13.97
CA SER A 130 9.38 23.20 -13.41
C SER A 130 7.88 22.87 -13.33
N GLU A 131 7.49 21.63 -13.65
CA GLU A 131 6.10 21.15 -13.57
C GLU A 131 5.76 20.60 -12.19
N LEU A 132 4.49 20.74 -11.77
CA LEU A 132 4.01 20.05 -10.57
C LEU A 132 3.67 18.60 -10.92
N ILE A 133 4.40 17.66 -10.33
CA ILE A 133 4.35 16.23 -10.65
C ILE A 133 4.09 15.37 -9.41
N LYS A 134 3.59 14.16 -9.63
CA LYS A 134 3.36 13.13 -8.61
C LYS A 134 4.01 11.81 -9.01
N PHE A 135 4.80 11.23 -8.12
CA PHE A 135 5.31 9.86 -8.24
C PHE A 135 4.63 8.99 -7.18
N GLU A 136 3.93 7.93 -7.62
CA GLU A 136 3.06 7.12 -6.76
C GLU A 136 3.73 5.83 -6.28
N ASN A 137 3.34 5.35 -5.10
CA ASN A 137 3.80 4.08 -4.52
C ASN A 137 5.32 3.98 -4.35
N ALA A 138 5.97 5.10 -4.06
CA ALA A 138 7.41 5.18 -3.92
C ALA A 138 7.91 4.46 -2.66
N THR A 139 9.02 3.76 -2.78
CA THR A 139 9.84 3.25 -1.68
C THR A 139 11.27 3.74 -1.86
N MET A 140 12.01 3.93 -0.77
CA MET A 140 13.42 4.32 -0.86
C MET A 140 14.25 3.12 -1.30
N VAL A 141 15.08 3.31 -2.33
CA VAL A 141 16.04 2.28 -2.77
C VAL A 141 17.09 2.04 -1.69
N ASP A 142 17.61 3.12 -1.09
CA ASP A 142 18.50 3.08 0.06
C ASP A 142 17.99 4.03 1.16
N PRO A 143 17.42 3.50 2.24
CA PRO A 143 16.92 4.33 3.35
C PRO A 143 17.99 5.21 4.01
N THR A 144 19.29 4.91 3.85
CA THR A 144 20.37 5.72 4.43
C THR A 144 20.61 7.03 3.67
N GLN A 145 20.04 7.19 2.47
CA GLN A 145 20.08 8.45 1.71
C GLN A 145 19.24 9.54 2.39
N TRP A 146 18.21 9.15 3.15
CA TRP A 146 17.45 10.09 3.98
C TRP A 146 18.30 10.57 5.15
N GLY A 147 18.44 11.89 5.33
CA GLY A 147 19.30 12.42 6.39
C GLY A 147 20.78 12.56 6.02
N SER A 148 21.18 12.25 4.79
CA SER A 148 22.59 12.10 4.39
C SER A 148 23.35 13.40 4.06
N GLY A 149 22.70 14.56 4.06
CA GLY A 149 23.30 15.82 3.59
C GLY A 149 22.91 17.04 4.42
N SER A 150 23.72 18.11 4.37
CA SER A 150 23.50 19.34 5.14
C SER A 150 22.82 20.48 4.36
N SER A 151 22.79 20.37 3.02
CA SER A 151 22.16 21.33 2.09
C SER A 151 20.99 20.67 1.34
N GLY A 152 20.38 19.67 1.98
CA GLY A 152 19.37 18.81 1.39
C GLY A 152 19.80 17.35 1.25
N TYR A 153 18.83 16.49 0.91
CA TYR A 153 18.99 15.05 0.68
C TYR A 153 18.72 14.72 -0.78
N THR A 154 19.53 13.83 -1.36
CA THR A 154 19.27 13.25 -2.69
C THR A 154 19.00 11.77 -2.49
N ILE A 155 17.80 11.33 -2.86
CA ILE A 155 17.26 10.01 -2.53
C ILE A 155 16.76 9.36 -3.81
N ASP A 156 17.16 8.13 -4.06
CA ASP A 156 16.59 7.31 -5.12
C ASP A 156 15.32 6.65 -4.60
N ILE A 157 14.20 6.88 -5.30
CA ILE A 157 12.90 6.29 -4.96
C ILE A 157 12.37 5.44 -6.12
N THR A 158 11.73 4.32 -5.81
CA THR A 158 11.18 3.37 -6.79
C THR A 158 9.75 2.95 -6.46
N ASN A 159 8.92 2.79 -7.50
CA ASN A 159 7.59 2.19 -7.42
C ASN A 159 7.61 0.67 -7.71
N GLY A 160 8.80 0.07 -7.79
CA GLY A 160 9.03 -1.34 -8.17
C GLY A 160 9.36 -1.55 -9.66
N THR A 161 8.97 -0.64 -10.55
CA THR A 161 9.27 -0.71 -12.00
C THR A 161 10.19 0.40 -12.46
N ASP A 162 9.96 1.61 -11.97
CA ASP A 162 10.68 2.83 -12.32
C ASP A 162 11.47 3.35 -11.12
N THR A 163 12.53 4.11 -11.39
CA THR A 163 13.32 4.78 -10.35
C THR A 163 13.52 6.22 -10.75
N VAL A 164 13.25 7.14 -9.81
CA VAL A 164 13.43 8.58 -9.98
C VAL A 164 14.21 9.15 -8.80
N ILE A 165 14.85 10.31 -9.02
CA ILE A 165 15.60 11.01 -7.97
C ILE A 165 14.68 12.01 -7.29
N MET A 166 14.54 11.90 -5.97
CA MET A 166 13.92 12.91 -5.12
C MET A 166 14.97 13.78 -4.46
N ARG A 167 14.82 15.10 -4.57
CA ARG A 167 15.68 16.09 -3.91
C ARG A 167 14.88 16.84 -2.85
N ILE A 168 15.19 16.58 -1.58
CA ILE A 168 14.65 17.34 -0.45
C ILE A 168 15.62 18.49 -0.18
N ASP A 169 15.18 19.73 -0.33
CA ASP A 169 16.01 20.88 -0.02
C ASP A 169 16.11 21.13 1.49
N ALA A 170 17.14 21.83 1.97
CA ALA A 170 17.27 22.17 3.38
C ALA A 170 16.28 23.24 3.85
N ASP A 171 15.70 23.99 2.92
CA ASP A 171 14.82 25.13 3.20
C ASP A 171 13.32 24.77 3.26
N VAL A 172 12.96 23.49 3.07
CA VAL A 172 11.58 23.00 3.24
C VAL A 172 11.35 22.37 4.61
N ASP A 173 10.11 22.38 5.11
CA ASP A 173 9.75 21.81 6.41
C ASP A 173 9.81 20.27 6.46
N LEU A 174 9.96 19.61 5.31
CA LEU A 174 10.24 18.18 5.18
C LEU A 174 11.69 17.84 5.62
N TYR A 175 12.62 18.79 5.52
CA TYR A 175 14.02 18.56 5.87
C TYR A 175 14.20 18.25 7.36
N GLY A 176 15.06 17.30 7.67
CA GLY A 176 15.33 16.86 9.06
C GLY A 176 14.22 16.04 9.72
N THR A 177 13.11 15.78 9.02
CA THR A 177 12.05 14.90 9.53
C THR A 177 12.41 13.42 9.44
N THR A 178 11.65 12.57 10.13
CA THR A 178 11.79 11.11 10.03
C THR A 178 11.31 10.62 8.67
N ALA A 179 12.06 9.71 8.06
CA ALA A 179 11.67 9.10 6.79
C ALA A 179 10.32 8.37 6.89
N PRO A 180 9.49 8.37 5.84
CA PRO A 180 8.27 7.56 5.78
C PRO A 180 8.57 6.06 5.93
N THR A 181 7.64 5.34 6.54
CA THR A 181 7.65 3.87 6.60
C THR A 181 6.71 3.29 5.54
N GLY A 182 7.16 2.27 4.81
CA GLY A 182 6.37 1.66 3.73
C GLY A 182 6.37 2.53 2.47
N ALA A 183 5.42 2.25 1.56
CA ALA A 183 5.27 3.03 0.33
C ALA A 183 4.63 4.40 0.60
N PHE A 184 5.05 5.40 -0.14
CA PHE A 184 4.55 6.78 -0.06
C PHE A 184 4.39 7.40 -1.45
N ASP A 185 3.41 8.28 -1.60
CA ASP A 185 3.31 9.14 -2.76
C ASP A 185 4.14 10.41 -2.52
N VAL A 186 4.77 10.90 -3.58
CA VAL A 186 5.55 12.14 -3.59
C VAL A 186 4.92 13.10 -4.58
N VAL A 187 4.50 14.27 -4.11
CA VAL A 187 4.25 15.43 -4.96
C VAL A 187 5.47 16.34 -4.93
N GLY A 188 5.77 17.01 -6.03
CA GLY A 188 6.88 17.95 -6.05
C GLY A 188 6.98 18.70 -7.37
N ILE A 189 7.87 19.67 -7.41
CA ILE A 189 8.19 20.42 -8.61
C ILE A 189 9.36 19.71 -9.30
N GLY A 190 9.25 19.43 -10.59
CA GLY A 190 10.37 18.87 -11.33
C GLY A 190 11.51 19.89 -11.48
N GLY A 191 12.74 19.40 -11.49
CA GLY A 191 13.92 20.24 -11.70
C GLY A 191 15.06 19.44 -12.32
N GLN A 192 16.19 20.11 -12.54
CA GLN A 192 17.38 19.51 -13.13
C GLN A 192 18.65 19.96 -12.39
N TYR A 193 19.60 19.05 -12.27
CA TYR A 193 20.92 19.33 -11.74
C TYR A 193 21.99 18.55 -12.52
N ASP A 194 22.30 19.01 -13.72
CA ASP A 194 23.35 18.48 -14.60
C ASP A 194 24.43 19.53 -14.83
N PHE A 195 25.64 19.29 -14.31
CA PHE A 195 26.78 20.20 -14.47
C PHE A 195 27.51 20.01 -15.81
N SER A 196 27.13 19.01 -16.62
CA SER A 196 27.83 18.63 -17.84
C SER A 196 26.97 18.83 -19.08
N SER A 197 27.51 19.48 -20.11
CA SER A 197 26.86 19.52 -21.43
C SER A 197 27.02 18.18 -22.15
N PRO A 198 25.98 17.67 -22.84
CA PRO A 198 24.63 18.24 -22.94
C PRO A 198 23.81 18.03 -21.67
N HIS A 199 23.13 19.10 -21.21
CA HIS A 199 22.32 19.14 -19.99
C HIS A 199 20.98 18.41 -20.19
N THR A 200 21.06 17.09 -20.28
CA THR A 200 19.92 16.22 -20.66
C THR A 200 19.71 15.10 -19.65
N SER A 201 20.32 15.22 -18.48
CA SER A 201 20.25 14.24 -17.38
C SER A 201 20.03 14.95 -16.05
N GLY A 202 20.11 14.22 -14.93
CA GLY A 202 20.06 14.83 -13.60
C GLY A 202 18.69 15.42 -13.23
N TYR A 203 17.60 14.98 -13.86
CA TYR A 203 16.25 15.41 -13.50
C TYR A 203 15.84 14.85 -12.12
N GLN A 204 15.14 15.67 -11.34
CA GLN A 204 14.77 15.38 -9.96
C GLN A 204 13.34 15.87 -9.67
N ILE A 205 12.67 15.25 -8.70
CA ILE A 205 11.43 15.77 -8.11
C ILE A 205 11.76 16.44 -6.77
N LEU A 206 11.26 17.66 -6.57
CA LEU A 206 11.51 18.49 -5.39
C LEU A 206 10.20 18.69 -4.59
N PRO A 207 9.96 17.93 -3.50
CA PRO A 207 8.83 18.18 -2.61
C PRO A 207 8.90 19.59 -2.02
N ARG A 208 7.77 20.29 -1.96
CA ARG A 208 7.69 21.69 -1.51
C ARG A 208 7.62 21.79 0.02
N TYR A 209 7.06 20.76 0.66
CA TYR A 209 6.82 20.70 2.11
C TYR A 209 6.44 19.27 2.53
N ILE A 210 6.30 19.02 3.84
CA ILE A 210 6.01 17.70 4.42
C ILE A 210 4.71 17.09 3.90
N ALA A 211 3.69 17.92 3.63
CA ALA A 211 2.40 17.46 3.12
C ALA A 211 2.45 16.94 1.66
N ASP A 212 3.56 17.15 0.95
CA ASP A 212 3.80 16.53 -0.35
C ASP A 212 4.23 15.06 -0.24
N ILE A 213 4.53 14.59 0.98
CA ILE A 213 4.79 13.19 1.28
C ILE A 213 3.58 12.61 2.00
N THR A 214 2.81 11.79 1.31
CA THR A 214 1.65 11.10 1.88
C THR A 214 1.87 9.61 1.84
N PRO A 215 1.45 8.84 2.88
CA PRO A 215 1.41 7.39 2.77
C PRO A 215 0.70 7.00 1.48
N ALA A 216 1.30 6.11 0.70
CA ALA A 216 0.65 5.59 -0.48
C ALA A 216 -0.64 4.92 0.00
N ALA A 217 -1.68 4.97 -0.82
CA ALA A 217 -2.85 4.15 -0.55
C ALA A 217 -2.34 2.71 -0.39
N ALA A 218 -2.57 2.08 0.76
CA ALA A 218 -2.19 0.70 0.96
C ALA A 218 -2.80 -0.08 -0.21
N VAL A 219 -1.95 -0.71 -1.03
CA VAL A 219 -2.42 -1.70 -1.99
C VAL A 219 -3.02 -2.78 -1.11
N TYR A 220 -4.35 -2.81 -1.06
CA TYR A 220 -5.08 -3.82 -0.31
C TYR A 220 -4.80 -5.16 -0.99
N VAL A 221 -3.88 -5.92 -0.41
CA VAL A 221 -3.67 -7.31 -0.76
C VAL A 221 -4.59 -8.11 0.15
N PRO A 222 -5.63 -8.77 -0.37
CA PRO A 222 -6.49 -9.60 0.44
C PRO A 222 -5.66 -10.72 1.08
N GLU A 223 -5.76 -10.89 2.40
CA GLU A 223 -5.12 -11.99 3.14
C GLU A 223 -5.95 -13.27 3.00
N ILE A 224 -6.20 -13.68 1.76
CA ILE A 224 -6.83 -14.97 1.43
C ILE A 224 -5.76 -15.99 1.11
N VAL A 225 -5.94 -17.22 1.59
CA VAL A 225 -5.00 -18.33 1.39
C VAL A 225 -5.76 -19.61 1.09
N VAL A 226 -5.17 -20.49 0.29
CA VAL A 226 -5.68 -21.86 0.16
C VAL A 226 -5.28 -22.63 1.42
N SER A 227 -6.25 -22.82 2.32
CA SER A 227 -6.07 -23.47 3.62
C SER A 227 -6.03 -24.98 3.52
N GLU A 228 -6.66 -25.55 2.49
CA GLU A 228 -6.83 -26.99 2.36
C GLU A 228 -7.02 -27.43 0.90
N ILE A 229 -6.47 -28.59 0.52
CA ILE A 229 -6.65 -29.21 -0.81
C ILE A 229 -6.94 -30.70 -0.66
N MET A 230 -8.04 -31.18 -1.23
CA MET A 230 -8.30 -32.61 -1.45
C MET A 230 -8.09 -32.97 -2.92
N ALA A 231 -6.97 -33.63 -3.20
CA ALA A 231 -6.51 -33.99 -4.55
C ALA A 231 -6.76 -35.48 -4.91
N GLY A 232 -7.65 -36.14 -4.16
CA GLY A 232 -8.03 -37.52 -4.47
C GLY A 232 -8.79 -38.16 -3.33
N SER A 233 -10.11 -38.01 -3.38
CA SER A 233 -11.08 -38.65 -2.49
C SER A 233 -11.07 -40.18 -2.61
N ASN A 234 -11.30 -40.89 -1.49
CA ASN A 234 -11.58 -42.33 -1.49
C ASN A 234 -13.09 -42.65 -1.52
N SER A 235 -13.95 -41.63 -1.41
CA SER A 235 -15.40 -41.82 -1.47
C SER A 235 -15.79 -42.42 -2.82
N THR A 236 -16.63 -43.45 -2.75
CA THR A 236 -17.26 -44.08 -3.92
C THR A 236 -18.59 -43.41 -4.27
N ALA A 237 -19.23 -42.75 -3.29
CA ALA A 237 -20.45 -41.99 -3.49
C ALA A 237 -20.17 -40.61 -4.11
N TYR A 238 -19.04 -39.99 -3.75
CA TYR A 238 -18.71 -38.64 -4.19
C TYR A 238 -17.20 -38.43 -4.31
N ASN A 239 -16.65 -38.65 -5.50
CA ASN A 239 -15.21 -38.53 -5.78
C ASN A 239 -14.93 -37.30 -6.66
N ALA A 240 -14.71 -36.16 -6.02
CA ALA A 240 -14.33 -34.93 -6.67
C ALA A 240 -13.18 -34.27 -5.90
N ASP A 241 -12.26 -33.65 -6.64
CA ASP A 241 -11.23 -32.82 -6.05
C ASP A 241 -11.82 -31.46 -5.64
N TRP A 242 -11.26 -30.88 -4.60
CA TRP A 242 -11.67 -29.56 -4.13
C TRP A 242 -10.55 -28.90 -3.35
N PHE A 243 -10.62 -27.58 -3.23
CA PHE A 243 -9.77 -26.81 -2.34
C PHE A 243 -10.56 -25.73 -1.62
N GLU A 244 -10.04 -25.28 -0.49
CA GLU A 244 -10.64 -24.22 0.32
C GLU A 244 -9.85 -22.92 0.18
N ILE A 245 -10.54 -21.80 0.04
CA ILE A 245 -9.95 -20.46 0.21
C ILE A 245 -10.49 -19.85 1.51
N TYR A 246 -9.59 -19.56 2.43
CA TYR A 246 -9.88 -18.93 3.72
C TYR A 246 -9.46 -17.46 3.74
N ASN A 247 -10.28 -16.58 4.32
CA ASN A 247 -9.94 -15.17 4.52
C ASN A 247 -9.39 -14.92 5.94
N TYR A 248 -8.07 -14.82 6.06
CA TYR A 248 -7.38 -14.49 7.31
C TYR A 248 -7.38 -12.98 7.62
N GLY A 249 -7.74 -12.15 6.65
CA GLY A 249 -7.79 -10.69 6.80
C GLY A 249 -8.99 -10.19 7.60
N ASP A 250 -9.02 -8.88 7.83
CA ASP A 250 -10.04 -8.20 8.64
C ASP A 250 -11.13 -7.48 7.81
N THR A 251 -11.09 -7.60 6.49
CA THR A 251 -12.11 -7.05 5.59
C THR A 251 -12.75 -8.10 4.67
N VAL A 252 -13.96 -7.81 4.17
CA VAL A 252 -14.66 -8.67 3.21
C VAL A 252 -13.96 -8.60 1.86
N VAL A 253 -13.64 -9.76 1.29
CA VAL A 253 -13.02 -9.88 -0.03
C VAL A 253 -14.08 -10.29 -1.06
N ASN A 254 -14.23 -9.53 -2.14
CA ASN A 254 -14.97 -9.99 -3.32
C ASN A 254 -13.97 -10.49 -4.36
N ILE A 255 -14.03 -11.78 -4.69
CA ILE A 255 -13.09 -12.43 -5.61
C ILE A 255 -13.57 -12.40 -7.09
N ASN A 256 -14.52 -11.54 -7.44
CA ASN A 256 -14.96 -11.38 -8.82
C ASN A 256 -13.78 -11.08 -9.77
N GLY A 257 -13.55 -11.96 -10.74
CA GLY A 257 -12.48 -11.81 -11.72
C GLY A 257 -11.09 -12.23 -11.21
N PHE A 258 -10.95 -12.61 -9.94
CA PHE A 258 -9.74 -13.28 -9.47
C PHE A 258 -9.60 -14.59 -10.24
N SER A 259 -8.38 -15.13 -10.29
CA SER A 259 -8.15 -16.40 -10.95
C SER A 259 -7.27 -17.32 -10.14
N TRP A 260 -7.32 -18.60 -10.48
CA TRP A 260 -6.40 -19.59 -9.95
C TRP A 260 -5.84 -20.48 -11.06
N ASP A 261 -4.72 -21.10 -10.74
CA ASP A 261 -4.06 -22.11 -11.57
C ASP A 261 -3.39 -23.19 -10.70
N ASP A 262 -2.99 -24.29 -11.33
CA ASP A 262 -2.14 -25.33 -10.71
C ASP A 262 -0.67 -24.86 -10.61
N GLU A 263 0.27 -25.79 -10.45
CA GLU A 263 1.69 -25.48 -10.34
C GLU A 263 2.35 -24.94 -11.62
N SER A 264 1.58 -24.79 -12.70
CA SER A 264 2.06 -24.14 -13.92
C SER A 264 2.11 -22.60 -13.83
N ASP A 265 1.55 -21.99 -12.78
CA ASP A 265 1.71 -20.56 -12.43
C ASP A 265 1.26 -19.62 -13.57
N ILE A 266 0.07 -19.87 -14.12
CA ILE A 266 -0.53 -19.10 -15.22
C ILE A 266 -1.78 -18.35 -14.75
N SER A 267 -1.67 -17.03 -14.64
CA SER A 267 -2.83 -16.17 -14.36
C SER A 267 -3.94 -16.28 -15.42
N GLY A 268 -5.19 -16.32 -14.97
CA GLY A 268 -6.37 -16.33 -15.84
C GLY A 268 -6.81 -17.70 -16.36
N SER A 269 -6.17 -18.80 -15.95
CA SER A 269 -6.56 -20.17 -16.32
C SER A 269 -7.99 -20.53 -15.90
N SER A 270 -8.34 -20.19 -14.66
CA SER A 270 -9.66 -20.41 -14.08
C SER A 270 -10.13 -19.18 -13.31
N VAL A 271 -11.16 -18.50 -13.82
CA VAL A 271 -11.60 -17.19 -13.30
C VAL A 271 -12.86 -17.32 -12.46
N PHE A 272 -12.81 -16.76 -11.25
CA PHE A 272 -13.91 -16.79 -10.28
C PHE A 272 -15.06 -15.82 -10.64
N PRO A 273 -16.31 -16.23 -10.39
CA PRO A 273 -17.45 -15.32 -10.41
C PRO A 273 -17.44 -14.40 -9.18
N SER A 274 -18.41 -13.47 -9.11
CA SER A 274 -18.58 -12.63 -7.92
C SER A 274 -19.01 -13.43 -6.71
N VAL A 275 -18.08 -13.66 -5.80
CA VAL A 275 -18.27 -14.31 -4.50
C VAL A 275 -17.59 -13.46 -3.42
N THR A 276 -18.23 -13.33 -2.27
CA THR A 276 -17.68 -12.60 -1.12
C THR A 276 -17.25 -13.54 -0.01
N ILE A 277 -16.04 -13.37 0.50
CA ILE A 277 -15.48 -14.10 1.62
C ILE A 277 -15.32 -13.12 2.78
N SER A 278 -16.10 -13.29 3.85
CA SER A 278 -15.99 -12.43 5.04
C SER A 278 -14.75 -12.76 5.86
N PRO A 279 -14.26 -11.85 6.72
CA PRO A 279 -13.18 -12.16 7.67
C PRO A 279 -13.48 -13.42 8.47
N GLY A 280 -12.54 -14.37 8.49
CA GLY A 280 -12.67 -15.62 9.21
C GLY A 280 -13.63 -16.66 8.58
N GLU A 281 -14.11 -16.41 7.36
CA GLU A 281 -14.93 -17.35 6.60
C GLU A 281 -14.12 -17.99 5.46
N ALA A 282 -14.63 -19.13 4.98
CA ALA A 282 -14.03 -19.89 3.91
C ALA A 282 -15.04 -20.22 2.80
N ILE A 283 -14.53 -20.46 1.60
CA ILE A 283 -15.29 -21.02 0.48
C ILE A 283 -14.60 -22.27 -0.05
N VAL A 284 -15.37 -23.18 -0.63
CA VAL A 284 -14.86 -24.37 -1.31
C VAL A 284 -14.95 -24.17 -2.82
N VAL A 285 -13.88 -24.50 -3.53
CA VAL A 285 -13.82 -24.57 -4.99
C VAL A 285 -13.77 -26.04 -5.39
N LEU A 286 -14.72 -26.47 -6.20
CA LEU A 286 -15.08 -27.87 -6.38
C LEU A 286 -14.96 -28.29 -7.85
N ASP A 287 -14.21 -29.36 -8.13
CA ASP A 287 -14.12 -29.97 -9.46
C ASP A 287 -15.34 -30.86 -9.76
N ASP A 288 -16.51 -30.24 -9.76
CA ASP A 288 -17.76 -30.86 -10.15
C ASP A 288 -18.72 -29.79 -10.66
N VAL A 289 -19.90 -30.20 -11.11
CA VAL A 289 -20.96 -29.29 -11.56
C VAL A 289 -21.82 -28.80 -10.41
N SER A 290 -22.35 -27.58 -10.56
CA SER A 290 -23.18 -26.87 -9.60
C SER A 290 -24.41 -27.66 -9.12
N THR A 291 -24.92 -28.58 -9.94
CA THR A 291 -26.04 -29.47 -9.57
C THR A 291 -25.68 -30.52 -8.52
N ASN A 292 -24.38 -30.76 -8.27
CA ASN A 292 -23.89 -31.77 -7.34
C ASN A 292 -23.45 -31.20 -5.98
N LYS A 293 -23.59 -29.89 -5.75
CA LYS A 293 -23.24 -29.25 -4.46
C LYS A 293 -23.93 -29.92 -3.26
N ASP A 294 -25.19 -30.32 -3.41
CA ASP A 294 -25.92 -31.03 -2.34
C ASP A 294 -25.31 -32.41 -2.02
N ALA A 295 -24.69 -33.08 -2.99
CA ALA A 295 -24.00 -34.35 -2.77
C ALA A 295 -22.70 -34.14 -2.00
N PHE A 296 -21.91 -33.12 -2.35
CA PHE A 296 -20.74 -32.71 -1.57
C PHE A 296 -21.12 -32.38 -0.12
N LEU A 297 -22.14 -31.55 0.08
CA LEU A 297 -22.61 -31.18 1.41
C LEU A 297 -23.04 -32.42 2.22
N ALA A 298 -23.75 -33.36 1.59
CA ALA A 298 -24.16 -34.60 2.23
C ALA A 298 -22.97 -35.48 2.64
N GLU A 299 -21.99 -35.68 1.73
CA GLU A 299 -20.77 -36.45 1.99
C GLU A 299 -20.01 -35.90 3.21
N TRP A 300 -19.90 -34.58 3.29
CA TRP A 300 -19.19 -33.87 4.34
C TRP A 300 -20.06 -33.53 5.57
N LYS A 301 -21.28 -34.07 5.66
CA LYS A 301 -22.20 -33.84 6.80
C LYS A 301 -22.50 -32.34 7.03
N LEU A 302 -22.38 -31.53 5.99
CA LEU A 302 -22.68 -30.12 5.95
C LEU A 302 -24.15 -29.87 5.60
N TYR A 303 -24.65 -28.68 5.90
CA TYR A 303 -26.02 -28.27 5.56
C TYR A 303 -26.02 -27.11 4.55
N PRO A 304 -27.09 -26.93 3.75
CA PRO A 304 -27.17 -25.82 2.80
C PRO A 304 -26.92 -24.46 3.46
N GLY A 305 -25.98 -23.69 2.92
CA GLY A 305 -25.56 -22.38 3.45
C GLY A 305 -24.50 -22.43 4.57
N SER A 306 -23.99 -23.62 4.92
CA SER A 306 -22.86 -23.77 5.84
C SER A 306 -21.53 -23.26 5.28
N VAL A 307 -21.36 -23.40 3.97
CA VAL A 307 -20.18 -22.98 3.22
C VAL A 307 -20.63 -22.54 1.84
N THR A 308 -19.97 -21.54 1.27
CA THR A 308 -20.17 -21.21 -0.14
C THR A 308 -19.30 -22.13 -0.99
N ILE A 309 -19.93 -22.79 -1.96
CA ILE A 309 -19.25 -23.66 -2.92
C ILE A 309 -19.27 -22.98 -4.29
N VAL A 310 -18.11 -22.89 -4.92
CA VAL A 310 -17.94 -22.51 -6.33
C VAL A 310 -17.62 -23.78 -7.11
N ALA A 311 -18.54 -24.20 -7.96
CA ALA A 311 -18.38 -25.39 -8.81
C ALA A 311 -17.64 -25.04 -10.11
N ASN A 312 -17.04 -26.04 -10.75
CA ASN A 312 -16.25 -25.88 -11.97
C ASN A 312 -17.06 -25.22 -13.11
N ASP A 313 -18.33 -25.58 -13.27
CA ASP A 313 -19.22 -24.98 -14.28
C ASP A 313 -19.64 -23.52 -13.98
N GLU A 314 -19.29 -22.99 -12.82
CA GLU A 314 -19.47 -21.57 -12.45
C GLU A 314 -18.19 -20.73 -12.67
N LEU A 315 -17.05 -21.39 -12.92
CA LEU A 315 -15.80 -20.74 -13.29
C LEU A 315 -15.78 -20.42 -14.79
N THR A 316 -15.06 -19.37 -15.17
CA THR A 316 -14.74 -19.14 -16.59
C THR A 316 -13.33 -19.65 -16.87
N GLY A 317 -13.20 -20.69 -17.70
CA GLY A 317 -11.93 -21.33 -18.01
C GLY A 317 -12.02 -22.84 -17.89
N SER A 318 -10.95 -23.47 -17.42
CA SER A 318 -10.92 -24.88 -17.02
C SER A 318 -10.67 -25.01 -15.51
N PHE A 319 -10.88 -26.20 -14.96
CA PHE A 319 -10.37 -26.57 -13.64
C PHE A 319 -9.03 -27.29 -13.84
N PRO A 320 -7.89 -26.64 -13.55
CA PRO A 320 -6.59 -27.31 -13.49
C PRO A 320 -6.64 -28.57 -12.62
N SER A 321 -5.91 -29.60 -13.03
CA SER A 321 -5.88 -30.87 -12.30
C SER A 321 -5.20 -30.66 -10.94
N LEU A 322 -5.57 -31.45 -9.92
CA LEU A 322 -4.86 -31.50 -8.64
C LEU A 322 -4.32 -32.92 -8.40
N SER A 323 -3.01 -33.10 -8.52
CA SER A 323 -2.34 -34.41 -8.47
C SER A 323 -1.91 -34.84 -7.07
N GLN A 324 -2.24 -36.07 -6.69
CA GLN A 324 -1.71 -36.70 -5.47
C GLN A 324 -0.18 -36.86 -5.45
N ASN A 325 0.50 -36.76 -6.59
CA ASN A 325 1.97 -36.89 -6.67
C ASN A 325 2.72 -35.56 -6.52
N GLY A 326 2.01 -34.51 -6.10
CA GLY A 326 2.53 -33.16 -5.90
C GLY A 326 1.94 -32.19 -6.91
N ASP A 327 1.45 -31.06 -6.41
CA ASP A 327 0.69 -30.05 -7.14
C ASP A 327 0.54 -28.80 -6.21
N GLY A 328 -0.32 -27.86 -6.58
CA GLY A 328 -0.76 -26.80 -5.69
C GLY A 328 -1.79 -25.88 -6.33
N VAL A 329 -2.12 -24.81 -5.61
CA VAL A 329 -2.99 -23.75 -6.13
C VAL A 329 -2.26 -22.42 -6.05
N TYR A 330 -2.19 -21.71 -7.16
CA TYR A 330 -1.75 -20.31 -7.25
C TYR A 330 -2.96 -19.42 -7.38
N LEU A 331 -3.06 -18.38 -6.54
CA LEU A 331 -4.14 -17.39 -6.58
C LEU A 331 -3.65 -16.05 -7.14
N TYR A 332 -4.48 -15.42 -7.98
CA TYR A 332 -4.23 -14.11 -8.56
C TYR A 332 -5.41 -13.18 -8.36
N ASP A 333 -5.14 -11.89 -8.23
CA ASP A 333 -6.18 -10.87 -8.24
C ASP A 333 -6.77 -10.65 -9.65
N ALA A 334 -7.77 -9.77 -9.74
CA ALA A 334 -8.46 -9.47 -11.00
C ALA A 334 -7.59 -8.74 -12.04
N THR A 335 -6.42 -8.22 -11.65
CA THR A 335 -5.43 -7.61 -12.56
C THR A 335 -4.42 -8.62 -13.09
N GLY A 336 -4.37 -9.81 -12.49
CA GLY A 336 -3.43 -10.87 -12.77
C GLY A 336 -2.19 -10.86 -11.89
N ALA A 337 -2.15 -10.05 -10.82
CA ALA A 337 -1.06 -10.06 -9.87
C ALA A 337 -1.18 -11.29 -8.94
N ALA A 338 -0.07 -11.97 -8.68
CA ALA A 338 -0.05 -13.11 -7.77
C ALA A 338 -0.33 -12.67 -6.33
N LEU A 339 -1.22 -13.39 -5.64
CA LEU A 339 -1.59 -13.16 -4.25
C LEU A 339 -0.85 -14.10 -3.32
N THR A 340 -1.00 -15.41 -3.54
CA THR A 340 -0.40 -16.47 -2.73
C THR A 340 -0.40 -17.80 -3.51
N ASN A 341 0.33 -18.79 -3.00
CA ASN A 341 0.24 -20.16 -3.46
C ASN A 341 0.30 -21.15 -2.28
N SER A 342 -0.32 -22.31 -2.48
CA SER A 342 -0.30 -23.43 -1.55
C SER A 342 0.14 -24.68 -2.29
N LEU A 343 1.37 -25.11 -2.05
CA LEU A 343 2.06 -26.17 -2.79
C LEU A 343 2.34 -27.38 -1.90
N TYR A 344 2.13 -28.59 -2.44
CA TYR A 344 2.40 -29.84 -1.75
C TYR A 344 3.18 -30.80 -2.65
N SER A 345 4.07 -31.61 -2.04
CA SER A 345 4.89 -32.58 -2.78
C SER A 345 4.24 -33.95 -2.94
N GLY A 346 3.09 -34.15 -2.30
CA GLY A 346 2.28 -35.36 -2.37
C GLY A 346 1.11 -35.28 -1.38
N ALA A 347 0.01 -35.94 -1.72
CA ALA A 347 -1.20 -36.01 -0.91
C ALA A 347 -1.60 -37.47 -0.70
N THR A 348 -2.03 -37.82 0.52
CA THR A 348 -2.55 -39.17 0.79
C THR A 348 -4.01 -39.26 0.35
N ALA A 349 -4.36 -40.27 -0.45
CA ALA A 349 -5.74 -40.49 -0.90
C ALA A 349 -6.73 -40.55 0.28
N GLY A 350 -7.81 -39.79 0.18
CA GLY A 350 -8.84 -39.63 1.22
C GLY A 350 -8.44 -38.71 2.37
N TYR A 351 -7.32 -38.02 2.28
CA TYR A 351 -6.95 -36.97 3.22
C TYR A 351 -6.70 -35.70 2.41
N SER A 352 -7.26 -34.60 2.88
CA SER A 352 -6.85 -33.31 2.39
C SER A 352 -5.47 -32.95 2.93
N VAL A 353 -4.79 -32.08 2.22
CA VAL A 353 -3.56 -31.44 2.64
C VAL A 353 -3.89 -30.09 3.25
N GLU A 354 -3.30 -29.78 4.40
CA GLU A 354 -3.49 -28.52 5.12
C GLU A 354 -2.31 -27.55 4.90
N PHE A 355 -2.62 -26.24 4.98
CA PHE A 355 -1.68 -25.13 4.85
C PHE A 355 -1.84 -24.13 6.00
N ASP A 356 -0.76 -23.44 6.36
CA ASP A 356 -0.81 -22.35 7.34
C ASP A 356 -1.29 -21.02 6.72
N THR A 357 -1.33 -19.95 7.54
CA THR A 357 -1.79 -18.62 7.11
C THR A 357 -0.91 -17.95 6.05
N THR A 358 0.19 -18.59 5.65
CA THR A 358 1.08 -18.13 4.58
C THR A 358 1.01 -19.00 3.32
N GLY A 359 0.20 -20.06 3.33
CA GLY A 359 0.13 -21.06 2.26
C GLY A 359 1.20 -22.16 2.38
N ALA A 360 1.91 -22.24 3.51
CA ALA A 360 2.94 -23.27 3.68
C ALA A 360 2.31 -24.60 4.12
N PHE A 361 2.71 -25.69 3.45
CA PHE A 361 2.26 -27.05 3.74
C PHE A 361 2.52 -27.45 5.21
N THR A 362 1.50 -27.95 5.89
CA THR A 362 1.59 -28.39 7.30
C THR A 362 1.44 -29.91 7.47
N GLY A 363 0.76 -30.59 6.54
CA GLY A 363 0.60 -32.04 6.55
C GLY A 363 -0.74 -32.50 5.95
N ASP A 364 -0.99 -33.81 5.97
CA ASP A 364 -2.33 -34.35 5.72
C ASP A 364 -3.24 -34.07 6.94
N ALA A 365 -4.52 -33.81 6.67
CA ALA A 365 -5.53 -33.58 7.69
C ALA A 365 -5.68 -34.78 8.64
N VAL A 366 -5.96 -34.48 9.90
CA VAL A 366 -6.13 -35.50 10.96
C VAL A 366 -7.45 -35.28 11.66
N ASP A 367 -8.31 -36.32 11.68
CA ASP A 367 -9.62 -36.29 12.34
C ASP A 367 -9.51 -35.75 13.78
N GLY A 368 -10.23 -34.66 14.05
CA GLY A 368 -10.23 -33.95 15.33
C GLY A 368 -9.13 -32.89 15.52
N THR A 369 -8.32 -32.61 14.50
CA THR A 369 -7.26 -31.57 14.52
C THR A 369 -7.64 -30.45 13.56
N ASN A 370 -7.39 -29.18 13.91
CA ASN A 370 -7.64 -28.01 13.04
C ASN A 370 -9.06 -27.89 12.45
N GLY A 371 -10.05 -28.51 13.10
CA GLY A 371 -11.43 -28.55 12.58
C GLY A 371 -11.72 -29.72 11.64
N ALA A 372 -10.69 -30.47 11.22
CA ALA A 372 -10.85 -31.64 10.35
C ALA A 372 -11.69 -32.75 10.99
N TYR A 373 -12.49 -33.39 10.15
CA TYR A 373 -13.38 -34.47 10.53
C TYR A 373 -13.47 -35.51 9.40
N THR A 374 -13.89 -36.71 9.78
CA THR A 374 -14.15 -37.79 8.81
C THR A 374 -15.50 -37.59 8.12
N SER A 375 -15.56 -37.70 6.79
CA SER A 375 -16.76 -37.67 5.93
C SER A 375 -17.67 -38.89 6.16
N LEU A 376 -18.69 -39.10 5.31
CA LEU A 376 -19.54 -40.30 5.37
C LEU A 376 -18.82 -41.56 4.89
N GLU A 377 -18.01 -41.46 3.83
CA GLU A 377 -17.28 -42.60 3.25
C GLU A 377 -15.80 -42.67 3.65
N GLY A 378 -15.35 -41.83 4.58
CA GLY A 378 -14.09 -42.01 5.30
C GLY A 378 -12.97 -41.08 4.88
N ASP A 379 -13.24 -40.09 4.03
CA ASP A 379 -12.28 -39.02 3.75
C ASP A 379 -12.12 -38.12 4.97
N VAL A 380 -10.96 -37.49 5.15
CA VAL A 380 -10.67 -36.60 6.29
C VAL A 380 -10.27 -35.23 5.76
N GLY A 381 -10.93 -34.20 6.29
CA GLY A 381 -10.71 -32.80 5.93
C GLY A 381 -11.67 -31.87 6.68
N SER A 382 -11.61 -30.57 6.37
CA SER A 382 -12.37 -29.50 7.04
C SER A 382 -13.04 -28.54 6.05
N PRO A 383 -13.81 -29.00 5.04
CA PRO A 383 -14.42 -28.07 4.10
C PRO A 383 -15.40 -27.12 4.78
N GLY A 384 -15.10 -25.83 4.69
CA GLY A 384 -15.81 -24.74 5.31
C GLY A 384 -15.49 -24.56 6.80
N ASN A 385 -16.04 -23.51 7.38
CA ASN A 385 -15.80 -23.15 8.79
C ASN A 385 -16.74 -23.88 9.78
N LEU A 386 -17.24 -25.08 9.42
CA LEU A 386 -18.13 -25.85 10.28
C LEU A 386 -17.42 -27.04 10.90
N THR A 387 -17.63 -27.22 12.20
CA THR A 387 -17.42 -28.49 12.90
C THR A 387 -18.72 -29.32 12.86
N PRO A 388 -18.88 -30.28 11.92
CA PRO A 388 -20.17 -30.93 11.67
C PRO A 388 -20.55 -31.94 12.76
N ASN A 389 -19.61 -32.28 13.64
CA ASN A 389 -19.86 -33.11 14.82
C ASN A 389 -20.27 -32.24 16.01
N SER A 390 -21.55 -31.87 16.07
CA SER A 390 -22.18 -31.22 17.24
C SER A 390 -22.22 -32.06 18.54
N ASN A 391 -21.37 -33.09 18.67
CA ASN A 391 -21.13 -33.86 19.90
C ASN A 391 -19.64 -33.98 20.28
N VAL A 392 -18.74 -33.35 19.51
CA VAL A 392 -17.38 -33.08 19.96
C VAL A 392 -17.27 -31.56 19.89
N PRO A 393 -17.38 -30.84 21.03
CA PRO A 393 -17.03 -29.44 21.01
C PRO A 393 -15.64 -29.35 20.41
N GLU A 394 -15.51 -28.58 19.34
CA GLU A 394 -14.27 -27.87 19.06
C GLU A 394 -13.76 -27.40 20.42
N GLN A 395 -12.64 -27.94 20.88
CA GLN A 395 -12.04 -27.48 22.11
C GLN A 395 -11.38 -26.14 21.78
N SER A 396 -12.21 -25.12 21.50
CA SER A 396 -11.84 -23.76 21.83
C SER A 396 -11.49 -23.81 23.31
N ILE A 397 -10.19 -23.71 23.60
CA ILE A 397 -9.69 -23.76 24.97
C ILE A 397 -10.41 -22.73 25.79
N VAL A 398 -10.72 -21.55 25.22
CA VAL A 398 -11.52 -20.50 25.83
C VAL A 398 -12.95 -20.55 25.29
N ARG A 399 -13.92 -20.85 26.16
CA ARG A 399 -15.36 -20.76 25.87
C ARG A 399 -15.87 -19.32 25.88
N ASN A 400 -15.37 -18.51 26.81
CA ASN A 400 -15.91 -17.17 27.04
C ASN A 400 -14.93 -16.27 27.79
N ILE A 401 -15.01 -14.95 27.55
CA ILE A 401 -14.37 -13.92 28.38
C ILE A 401 -15.44 -12.90 28.75
N TYR A 402 -15.80 -12.81 30.04
CA TYR A 402 -16.90 -11.95 30.46
C TYR A 402 -16.74 -11.34 31.87
N PRO A 403 -17.25 -10.12 32.10
CA PRO A 403 -17.77 -9.20 31.08
C PRO A 403 -16.64 -8.70 30.18
N ASN A 404 -16.94 -8.49 28.90
CA ASN A 404 -16.07 -7.83 27.93
C ASN A 404 -16.95 -6.93 27.05
N PRO A 405 -16.88 -5.59 27.17
CA PRO A 405 -15.92 -4.81 27.96
C PRO A 405 -15.99 -5.02 29.48
N THR A 406 -14.86 -4.82 30.17
CA THR A 406 -14.70 -4.99 31.63
C THR A 406 -14.28 -3.69 32.31
N THR A 407 -14.55 -3.56 33.62
CA THR A 407 -13.99 -2.50 34.49
C THR A 407 -12.69 -2.92 35.19
N GLY A 408 -12.12 -4.06 34.79
CA GLY A 408 -10.90 -4.65 35.35
C GLY A 408 -11.09 -6.09 35.82
N VAL A 409 -12.32 -6.46 36.22
CA VAL A 409 -12.62 -7.82 36.69
C VAL A 409 -13.38 -8.59 35.61
N PHE A 410 -12.85 -9.73 35.19
CA PHE A 410 -13.48 -10.62 34.20
C PHE A 410 -13.08 -12.08 34.42
N ALA A 411 -13.92 -12.99 33.95
CA ALA A 411 -13.65 -14.41 33.95
C ALA A 411 -13.22 -14.87 32.55
N VAL A 412 -12.21 -15.74 32.49
CA VAL A 412 -11.86 -16.55 31.32
C VAL A 412 -12.39 -17.95 31.59
N GLU A 413 -13.41 -18.37 30.84
CA GLU A 413 -13.97 -19.72 30.93
C GLU A 413 -13.30 -20.62 29.91
N LEU A 414 -12.85 -21.80 30.34
CA LEU A 414 -12.24 -22.79 29.48
C LEU A 414 -13.20 -23.92 29.09
N GLY A 415 -12.90 -24.58 27.97
CA GLY A 415 -13.61 -25.74 27.44
C GLY A 415 -13.81 -26.87 28.45
N VAL A 416 -12.75 -27.15 29.20
CA VAL A 416 -12.58 -28.22 30.20
C VAL A 416 -11.59 -27.77 31.30
N GLU A 417 -11.49 -28.54 32.39
CA GLU A 417 -10.47 -28.32 33.42
C GLU A 417 -9.12 -28.85 32.95
N LEU A 418 -8.11 -27.98 32.88
CA LEU A 418 -6.78 -28.29 32.36
C LEU A 418 -5.73 -27.36 32.99
N GLU A 419 -4.45 -27.68 32.81
CA GLU A 419 -3.35 -26.79 33.19
C GLU A 419 -3.21 -25.65 32.18
N TYR A 420 -3.13 -24.42 32.67
CA TYR A 420 -3.13 -23.22 31.84
C TYR A 420 -2.06 -22.21 32.27
N THR A 421 -1.63 -21.41 31.29
CA THR A 421 -0.96 -20.11 31.51
C THR A 421 -1.71 -19.04 30.72
N ILE A 422 -2.25 -18.04 31.40
CA ILE A 422 -2.89 -16.87 30.80
C ILE A 422 -1.93 -15.69 30.91
N GLN A 423 -1.69 -15.00 29.79
CA GLN A 423 -0.95 -13.74 29.73
C GLN A 423 -1.87 -12.64 29.20
N ILE A 424 -1.90 -11.50 29.88
CA ILE A 424 -2.51 -10.28 29.37
C ILE A 424 -1.39 -9.41 28.81
N VAL A 425 -1.49 -9.02 27.55
CA VAL A 425 -0.49 -8.24 26.82
C VAL A 425 -1.13 -6.95 26.32
N ASN A 426 -0.41 -5.82 26.40
CA ASN A 426 -0.85 -4.58 25.75
C ASN A 426 -0.58 -4.65 24.24
N MET A 427 -1.08 -3.66 23.49
CA MET A 427 -0.93 -3.61 22.02
C MET A 427 0.52 -3.42 21.54
N VAL A 428 1.46 -3.14 22.44
CA VAL A 428 2.90 -3.02 22.15
C VAL A 428 3.65 -4.31 22.53
N GLY A 429 2.94 -5.36 22.98
CA GLY A 429 3.51 -6.66 23.33
C GLY A 429 4.06 -6.77 24.75
N GLU A 430 3.88 -5.77 25.60
CA GLU A 430 4.29 -5.82 27.01
C GLU A 430 3.30 -6.66 27.83
N ILE A 431 3.82 -7.59 28.63
CA ILE A 431 3.01 -8.44 29.52
C ILE A 431 2.58 -7.63 30.74
N ILE A 432 1.28 -7.44 30.88
CA ILE A 432 0.63 -6.66 31.95
C ILE A 432 0.23 -7.54 33.13
N ALA A 433 -0.20 -8.78 32.87
CA ALA A 433 -0.55 -9.74 33.90
C ALA A 433 -0.29 -11.17 33.44
N VAL A 434 -0.02 -12.07 34.39
CA VAL A 434 0.14 -13.51 34.16
C VAL A 434 -0.61 -14.26 35.26
N GLU A 435 -1.37 -15.27 34.87
CA GLU A 435 -2.04 -16.19 35.78
C GLU A 435 -1.78 -17.64 35.34
N GLN A 436 -1.49 -18.52 36.28
CA GLN A 436 -1.19 -19.93 36.00
C GLN A 436 -1.93 -20.82 36.99
N GLY A 437 -2.39 -21.99 36.55
CA GLY A 437 -3.08 -22.91 37.43
C GLY A 437 -3.71 -24.08 36.71
N VAL A 438 -4.59 -24.78 37.42
CA VAL A 438 -5.42 -25.87 36.90
C VAL A 438 -6.86 -25.51 37.21
N GLY A 439 -7.71 -25.49 36.18
CA GLY A 439 -9.09 -25.04 36.31
C GLY A 439 -9.79 -24.87 34.98
N ASN A 440 -11.07 -24.51 35.03
CA ASN A 440 -11.89 -24.19 33.85
C ASN A 440 -12.59 -22.82 33.92
N THR A 441 -12.40 -22.07 35.01
CA THR A 441 -12.91 -20.69 35.14
C THR A 441 -11.88 -19.90 35.93
N ILE A 442 -11.29 -18.92 35.28
CA ILE A 442 -10.19 -18.13 35.83
C ILE A 442 -10.68 -16.70 36.01
N ASN A 443 -10.70 -16.23 37.26
CA ASN A 443 -11.05 -14.84 37.55
C ASN A 443 -9.81 -13.97 37.47
N MET A 444 -9.83 -13.02 36.55
CA MET A 444 -8.78 -12.03 36.34
C MET A 444 -9.18 -10.70 36.97
N ASP A 445 -8.21 -10.03 37.60
CA ASP A 445 -8.32 -8.65 38.06
C ASP A 445 -7.19 -7.81 37.43
N LEU A 446 -7.50 -7.23 36.28
CA LEU A 446 -6.58 -6.40 35.49
C LEU A 446 -6.53 -4.98 36.02
N LYS A 447 -5.38 -4.61 36.61
CA LYS A 447 -5.08 -3.25 37.08
C LYS A 447 -4.26 -2.48 36.05
N ALA A 448 -4.91 -1.98 35.00
CA ALA A 448 -4.27 -1.24 33.93
C ALA A 448 -5.08 0.01 33.53
N SER A 449 -4.53 0.86 32.66
CA SER A 449 -5.26 2.00 32.12
C SER A 449 -6.36 1.54 31.14
N PRO A 450 -7.48 2.29 31.00
CA PRO A 450 -8.49 1.98 30.00
C PRO A 450 -7.87 1.83 28.61
N GLY A 451 -8.27 0.79 27.87
CA GLY A 451 -7.62 0.42 26.62
C GLY A 451 -7.92 -1.01 26.19
N THR A 452 -7.34 -1.41 25.05
CA THR A 452 -7.46 -2.76 24.50
C THR A 452 -6.25 -3.61 24.91
N TYR A 453 -6.51 -4.82 25.34
CA TYR A 453 -5.51 -5.81 25.72
C TYR A 453 -5.78 -7.15 25.04
N LEU A 454 -4.73 -7.93 24.82
CA LEU A 454 -4.80 -9.29 24.32
C LEU A 454 -4.69 -10.26 25.51
N VAL A 455 -5.54 -11.29 25.53
CA VAL A 455 -5.54 -12.39 26.48
C VAL A 455 -5.04 -13.62 25.74
N LYS A 456 -3.80 -14.02 25.99
CA LYS A 456 -3.17 -15.20 25.44
C LYS A 456 -3.29 -16.35 26.42
N VAL A 457 -4.02 -17.40 26.06
CA VAL A 457 -4.22 -18.61 26.86
C VAL A 457 -3.40 -19.73 26.27
N MET A 458 -2.43 -20.23 27.03
CA MET A 458 -1.53 -21.31 26.63
C MET A 458 -1.79 -22.54 27.49
N THR A 459 -1.75 -23.70 26.84
CA THR A 459 -1.91 -25.03 27.44
C THR A 459 -0.87 -25.96 26.83
N ASP A 460 -0.75 -27.19 27.34
CA ASP A 460 0.19 -28.18 26.81
C ASP A 460 -0.01 -28.54 25.33
N GLY A 461 -1.22 -28.34 24.79
CA GLY A 461 -1.57 -28.76 23.42
C GLY A 461 -1.95 -27.62 22.46
N SER A 462 -2.16 -26.40 22.94
CA SER A 462 -2.57 -25.28 22.07
C SER A 462 -2.44 -23.91 22.77
N THR A 463 -2.38 -22.86 21.94
CA THR A 463 -2.35 -21.45 22.34
C THR A 463 -3.48 -20.70 21.62
N GLN A 464 -4.33 -20.00 22.37
CA GLN A 464 -5.41 -19.18 21.84
C GLN A 464 -5.25 -17.72 22.29
N THR A 465 -5.51 -16.75 21.41
CA THR A 465 -5.43 -15.32 21.74
C THR A 465 -6.77 -14.64 21.49
N LEU A 466 -7.27 -13.90 22.49
CA LEU A 466 -8.53 -13.17 22.43
C LEU A 466 -8.35 -11.71 22.86
N ARG A 467 -9.29 -10.84 22.51
CA ARG A 467 -9.26 -9.41 22.87
C ARG A 467 -10.13 -9.13 24.10
N VAL A 468 -9.64 -8.32 25.03
CA VAL A 468 -10.43 -7.73 26.13
C VAL A 468 -10.34 -6.20 26.12
N VAL A 469 -11.47 -5.53 26.34
CA VAL A 469 -11.56 -4.07 26.38
C VAL A 469 -11.78 -3.62 27.83
N LEU A 470 -10.83 -2.85 28.37
CA LEU A 470 -10.89 -2.26 29.70
C LEU A 470 -11.46 -0.82 29.63
N GLN A 471 -12.54 -0.55 30.37
CA GLN A 471 -13.22 0.75 30.42
C GLN A 471 -12.84 1.60 31.63
#